data_AF-A0A3G8Y3T6-F1
#
_entry.id   AF-A0A3G8Y3T6-F1
#
_cell.length_a   1.000
_cell.length_b   1.000
_cell.length_c   1.000
_cell.angle_alpha   90.00
_cell.angle_beta   90.00
_cell.angle_gamma   90.00
#
_symmetry.space_group_name_H-M   'P 1'
#
loop_
_entity.id
_entity.type
_entity.pdbx_description
1 polymer ?
#
loop_
_entity_poly.entity_id
_entity_poly.type
_entity_poly.pdbx_seq_one_letter_code
_entity_poly.pdbx_strand_id
1 'polypeptide(L)'
;MATTKTTTASKTKTATKSTASAKKTPAKKDAAKNLNDLFEDSLKDIYWAEKALVKALPKMIKNATNEKLKAAIEKHLAETENQVTRLEDCFKAIGKKAQAKKCDAMQGILDEGDSVIQETEAGTVRDAGIIAASQKVEHYEIATYGTLAAYAKILQESEALKILLQTLEEEKKCDELLTQLADTNLNSKAAKEK
;
A
#
# COMPACT_ATOMS: atom_id res chain seq x y z
N MET A 1 11.10 -88.18 3.81
CA MET A 1 10.14 -88.21 4.94
C MET A 1 10.07 -86.83 5.55
N ALA A 2 8.85 -86.41 5.90
CA ALA A 2 8.48 -85.05 6.22
C ALA A 2 9.17 -84.46 7.45
N THR A 3 9.52 -83.18 7.38
CA THR A 3 9.72 -82.31 8.54
C THR A 3 9.04 -80.97 8.32
N THR A 4 8.03 -80.75 9.14
CA THR A 4 7.19 -79.57 9.31
C THR A 4 8.00 -78.38 9.82
N LYS A 5 7.76 -77.17 9.29
CA LYS A 5 8.09 -75.91 9.97
C LYS A 5 6.96 -74.89 9.79
N THR A 6 6.32 -74.57 10.90
CA THR A 6 5.37 -73.49 11.10
C THR A 6 6.12 -72.19 11.43
N THR A 7 5.41 -71.04 11.36
CA THR A 7 5.73 -69.66 11.81
C THR A 7 6.45 -68.76 10.78
N THR A 8 6.06 -67.52 10.50
CA THR A 8 5.05 -66.58 11.08
C THR A 8 4.72 -65.52 10.01
N ALA A 9 3.44 -65.14 9.85
CA ALA A 9 3.04 -64.05 8.96
C ALA A 9 3.29 -62.69 9.63
N SER A 10 4.19 -61.88 9.06
CA SER A 10 4.35 -60.47 9.43
C SER A 10 3.26 -59.63 8.74
N LYS A 11 2.35 -59.06 9.54
CA LYS A 11 1.37 -58.07 9.09
C LYS A 11 2.08 -56.72 8.90
N THR A 12 2.38 -56.37 7.66
CA THR A 12 2.73 -54.98 7.31
C THR A 12 1.46 -54.15 7.36
N LYS A 13 1.29 -53.37 8.45
CA LYS A 13 0.27 -52.32 8.52
C LYS A 13 0.67 -51.20 7.53
N THR A 14 -0.02 -51.13 6.41
CA THR A 14 -0.01 -49.96 5.55
C THR A 14 -0.66 -48.81 6.33
N ALA A 15 0.16 -47.91 6.87
CA ALA A 15 -0.32 -46.67 7.47
C ALA A 15 -0.76 -45.73 6.34
N THR A 16 -2.06 -45.71 6.05
CA THR A 16 -2.69 -44.65 5.26
C THR A 16 -2.58 -43.35 6.06
N LYS A 17 -1.56 -42.53 5.75
CA LYS A 17 -1.52 -41.14 6.20
C LYS A 17 -2.72 -40.41 5.56
N SER A 18 -3.77 -40.19 6.34
CA SER A 18 -4.82 -39.24 5.97
C SER A 18 -4.19 -37.86 5.88
N THR A 19 -4.18 -37.27 4.69
CA THR A 19 -3.87 -35.85 4.49
C THR A 19 -4.96 -35.02 5.15
N ALA A 20 -4.71 -34.57 6.38
CA ALA A 20 -5.56 -33.58 7.02
C ALA A 20 -5.47 -32.28 6.19
N SER A 21 -6.54 -31.98 5.44
CA SER A 21 -6.71 -30.69 4.78
C SER A 21 -6.64 -29.58 5.83
N ALA A 22 -5.64 -28.70 5.71
CA ALA A 22 -5.51 -27.55 6.59
C ALA A 22 -6.79 -26.69 6.51
N LYS A 23 -7.47 -26.50 7.64
CA LYS A 23 -8.72 -25.74 7.70
C LYS A 23 -8.43 -24.26 7.38
N LYS A 24 -9.15 -23.72 6.38
CA LYS A 24 -9.04 -22.30 6.00
C LYS A 24 -9.49 -21.39 7.15
N THR A 25 -8.88 -20.21 7.24
CA THR A 25 -9.29 -19.17 8.19
C THR A 25 -10.74 -18.75 7.92
N PRO A 26 -11.61 -18.69 8.94
CA PRO A 26 -12.99 -18.25 8.76
C PRO A 26 -13.06 -16.75 8.40
N ALA A 27 -13.99 -16.39 7.51
CA ALA A 27 -14.24 -15.01 7.13
C ALA A 27 -14.92 -14.23 8.28
N LYS A 28 -14.66 -12.92 8.36
CA LYS A 28 -15.39 -12.00 9.24
C LYS A 28 -16.84 -11.83 8.77
N LYS A 29 -17.71 -11.29 9.65
CA LYS A 29 -19.16 -11.11 9.34
C LYS A 29 -19.41 -10.15 8.17
N ASP A 30 -18.55 -9.17 8.02
CA ASP A 30 -18.56 -8.09 7.02
C ASP A 30 -17.59 -8.34 5.86
N ALA A 31 -17.10 -9.58 5.69
CA ALA A 31 -16.15 -9.90 4.64
C ALA A 31 -16.77 -9.76 3.25
N ALA A 32 -15.97 -9.23 2.31
CA ALA A 32 -16.29 -9.19 0.88
C ALA A 32 -16.63 -10.58 0.35
N LYS A 33 -17.75 -10.70 -0.37
CA LYS A 33 -18.25 -11.98 -0.91
C LYS A 33 -17.94 -12.15 -2.39
N ASN A 34 -17.65 -11.06 -3.08
CA ASN A 34 -17.35 -11.02 -4.50
C ASN A 34 -16.36 -9.86 -4.82
N LEU A 35 -15.98 -9.73 -6.08
CA LEU A 35 -15.00 -8.73 -6.50
C LEU A 35 -15.52 -7.29 -6.41
N ASN A 36 -16.84 -7.04 -6.59
CA ASN A 36 -17.42 -5.71 -6.39
C ASN A 36 -17.31 -5.27 -4.94
N ASP A 37 -17.61 -6.17 -3.99
CA ASP A 37 -17.48 -5.89 -2.56
C ASP A 37 -16.03 -5.54 -2.21
N LEU A 38 -15.08 -6.33 -2.73
CA LEU A 38 -13.65 -6.11 -2.48
C LEU A 38 -13.16 -4.81 -3.12
N PHE A 39 -13.61 -4.50 -4.34
CA PHE A 39 -13.28 -3.25 -5.03
C PHE A 39 -13.81 -2.03 -4.29
N GLU A 40 -15.07 -2.06 -3.85
CA GLU A 40 -15.67 -0.99 -3.04
C GLU A 40 -14.92 -0.81 -1.72
N ASP A 41 -14.61 -1.89 -1.01
CA ASP A 41 -13.88 -1.81 0.25
C ASP A 41 -12.45 -1.28 0.06
N SER A 42 -11.75 -1.69 -0.99
CA SER A 42 -10.43 -1.14 -1.33
C SER A 42 -10.50 0.35 -1.72
N LEU A 43 -11.56 0.81 -2.38
CA LEU A 43 -11.80 2.24 -2.65
C LEU A 43 -12.01 3.02 -1.35
N LYS A 44 -12.71 2.46 -0.36
CA LYS A 44 -12.90 3.11 0.96
C LYS A 44 -11.59 3.27 1.71
N ASP A 45 -10.71 2.27 1.61
CA ASP A 45 -9.40 2.25 2.26
C ASP A 45 -8.47 3.30 1.64
N ILE A 46 -8.32 3.34 0.30
CA ILE A 46 -7.47 4.36 -0.36
C ILE A 46 -8.06 5.78 -0.20
N TYR A 47 -9.38 5.95 -0.23
CA TYR A 47 -10.00 7.25 0.02
C TYR A 47 -9.75 7.78 1.44
N TRP A 48 -9.63 6.89 2.42
CA TRP A 48 -9.17 7.30 3.73
C TRP A 48 -7.69 7.68 3.73
N ALA A 49 -6.85 6.89 3.06
CA ALA A 49 -5.41 7.09 2.99
C ALA A 49 -5.07 8.48 2.42
N GLU A 50 -5.63 8.83 1.28
CA GLU A 50 -5.49 10.14 0.62
C GLU A 50 -5.89 11.30 1.54
N LYS A 51 -7.03 11.17 2.24
CA LYS A 51 -7.50 12.20 3.19
C LYS A 51 -6.62 12.31 4.43
N ALA A 52 -5.96 11.23 4.84
CA ALA A 52 -4.98 11.26 5.91
C ALA A 52 -3.69 11.93 5.42
N LEU A 53 -3.29 11.65 4.18
CA LEU A 53 -2.10 12.20 3.54
C LEU A 53 -2.20 13.72 3.36
N VAL A 54 -3.33 14.25 2.89
CA VAL A 54 -3.61 15.70 2.82
C VAL A 54 -3.33 16.41 4.16
N LYS A 55 -3.60 15.75 5.29
CA LYS A 55 -3.35 16.31 6.63
C LYS A 55 -1.89 16.16 7.08
N ALA A 56 -1.19 15.14 6.60
CA ALA A 56 0.17 14.82 6.99
C ALA A 56 1.22 15.61 6.20
N LEU A 57 1.01 15.81 4.89
CA LEU A 57 1.96 16.48 4.00
C LEU A 57 2.39 17.90 4.47
N PRO A 58 1.49 18.77 5.01
CA PRO A 58 1.91 20.06 5.56
C PRO A 58 2.97 19.96 6.67
N LYS A 59 2.91 18.89 7.49
CA LYS A 59 3.92 18.64 8.53
C LYS A 59 5.26 18.25 7.92
N MET A 60 5.27 17.46 6.84
CA MET A 60 6.49 17.07 6.13
C MET A 60 7.16 18.29 5.48
N ILE A 61 6.38 19.13 4.79
CA ILE A 61 6.86 20.39 4.17
C ILE A 61 7.52 21.29 5.23
N LYS A 62 6.87 21.47 6.38
CA LYS A 62 7.38 22.29 7.47
C LYS A 62 8.71 21.80 8.04
N ASN A 63 8.94 20.49 8.05
CA ASN A 63 10.12 19.88 8.66
C ASN A 63 11.25 19.59 7.68
N ALA A 64 10.98 19.70 6.38
CA ALA A 64 12.01 19.64 5.35
C ALA A 64 12.85 20.93 5.33
N THR A 65 14.14 20.81 5.00
CA THR A 65 15.06 21.96 4.87
C THR A 65 15.44 22.23 3.42
N ASN A 66 15.42 21.21 2.57
CA ASN A 66 15.71 21.33 1.15
C ASN A 66 14.51 21.91 0.38
N GLU A 67 14.73 23.05 -0.28
CA GLU A 67 13.69 23.76 -1.04
C GLU A 67 13.10 22.94 -2.20
N LYS A 68 13.89 22.08 -2.85
CA LYS A 68 13.38 21.19 -3.91
C LYS A 68 12.49 20.09 -3.34
N LEU A 69 12.84 19.57 -2.15
CA LEU A 69 12.01 18.59 -1.46
C LEU A 69 10.69 19.22 -1.02
N LYS A 70 10.72 20.42 -0.43
CA LYS A 70 9.49 21.16 -0.09
C LYS A 70 8.58 21.34 -1.30
N ALA A 71 9.14 21.83 -2.41
CA ALA A 71 8.37 22.04 -3.64
C ALA A 71 7.78 20.74 -4.20
N ALA A 72 8.50 19.61 -4.11
CA ALA A 72 7.98 18.30 -4.53
C ALA A 72 6.80 17.86 -3.65
N ILE A 73 6.90 18.01 -2.32
CA ILE A 73 5.83 17.62 -1.39
C ILE A 73 4.63 18.58 -1.49
N GLU A 74 4.85 19.88 -1.72
CA GLU A 74 3.78 20.86 -1.99
C GLU A 74 3.03 20.55 -3.28
N LYS A 75 3.75 20.17 -4.34
CA LYS A 75 3.14 19.70 -5.59
C LYS A 75 2.30 18.45 -5.33
N HIS A 76 2.86 17.47 -4.63
CA HIS A 76 2.15 16.23 -4.32
C HIS A 76 0.90 16.51 -3.48
N LEU A 77 0.95 17.40 -2.48
CA LEU A 77 -0.24 17.81 -1.71
C LEU A 77 -1.37 18.32 -2.60
N ALA A 78 -1.06 19.18 -3.59
CA ALA A 78 -2.07 19.65 -4.54
C ALA A 78 -2.60 18.51 -5.43
N GLU A 79 -1.76 17.54 -5.80
CA GLU A 79 -2.17 16.33 -6.52
C GLU A 79 -3.10 15.47 -5.64
N THR A 80 -2.72 15.16 -4.40
CA THR A 80 -3.51 14.43 -3.39
C THR A 80 -4.89 15.05 -3.15
N GLU A 81 -5.01 16.37 -3.03
CA GLU A 81 -6.31 17.04 -2.89
C GLU A 81 -7.23 16.80 -4.11
N ASN A 82 -6.65 16.77 -5.32
CA ASN A 82 -7.38 16.43 -6.52
C ASN A 82 -7.71 14.93 -6.61
N GLN A 83 -6.82 14.06 -6.13
CA GLN A 83 -7.00 12.61 -6.11
C GLN A 83 -8.14 12.22 -5.15
N VAL A 84 -8.29 12.90 -4.00
CA VAL A 84 -9.46 12.77 -3.12
C VAL A 84 -10.76 13.06 -3.90
N THR A 85 -10.78 14.14 -4.70
CA THR A 85 -11.94 14.50 -5.51
C THR A 85 -12.22 13.44 -6.60
N ARG A 86 -11.17 12.94 -7.26
CA ARG A 86 -11.28 11.86 -8.26
C ARG A 86 -11.83 10.57 -7.66
N LEU A 87 -11.46 10.22 -6.43
CA LEU A 87 -12.02 9.05 -5.76
C LEU A 87 -13.52 9.21 -5.51
N GLU A 88 -14.00 10.42 -5.22
CA GLU A 88 -15.44 10.70 -5.11
C GLU A 88 -16.15 10.47 -6.45
N ASP A 89 -15.53 10.84 -7.57
CA ASP A 89 -16.01 10.53 -8.91
C ASP A 89 -15.98 9.02 -9.20
N CYS A 90 -14.95 8.28 -8.76
CA CYS A 90 -14.91 6.81 -8.82
C CYS A 90 -16.08 6.18 -8.07
N PHE A 91 -16.36 6.61 -6.83
CA PHE A 91 -17.51 6.14 -6.07
C PHE A 91 -18.82 6.39 -6.80
N LYS A 92 -18.98 7.59 -7.36
CA LYS A 92 -20.16 7.96 -8.16
C LYS A 92 -20.29 7.08 -9.40
N ALA A 93 -19.20 6.79 -10.11
CA ALA A 93 -19.19 5.95 -11.31
C ALA A 93 -19.71 4.53 -11.03
N ILE A 94 -19.36 3.97 -9.87
CA ILE A 94 -19.82 2.63 -9.46
C ILE A 94 -21.18 2.64 -8.72
N GLY A 95 -21.87 3.78 -8.68
CA GLY A 95 -23.17 3.93 -8.03
C GLY A 95 -23.12 3.83 -6.50
N LYS A 96 -22.01 4.19 -5.87
CA LYS A 96 -21.80 4.15 -4.42
C LYS A 96 -21.58 5.54 -3.85
N LYS A 97 -21.89 5.69 -2.55
CA LYS A 97 -21.55 6.91 -1.81
C LYS A 97 -20.09 6.82 -1.35
N ALA A 98 -19.33 7.89 -1.54
CA ALA A 98 -17.98 7.99 -1.01
C ALA A 98 -18.00 7.81 0.51
N GLN A 99 -17.22 6.86 0.98
CA GLN A 99 -17.07 6.55 2.40
C GLN A 99 -15.62 6.20 2.68
N ALA A 100 -15.01 6.85 3.67
CA ALA A 100 -13.68 6.52 4.11
C ALA A 100 -13.74 5.38 5.14
N LYS A 101 -12.85 4.40 5.00
CA LYS A 101 -12.61 3.36 6.00
C LYS A 101 -11.14 3.41 6.39
N LYS A 102 -10.85 3.40 7.68
CA LYS A 102 -9.48 3.56 8.17
C LYS A 102 -8.55 2.54 7.52
N CYS A 103 -7.51 3.03 6.86
CA CYS A 103 -6.44 2.21 6.31
C CYS A 103 -5.30 2.10 7.33
N ASP A 104 -5.22 0.97 8.02
CA ASP A 104 -4.17 0.74 9.02
C ASP A 104 -2.76 0.70 8.41
N ALA A 105 -2.64 0.28 7.13
CA ALA A 105 -1.36 0.29 6.43
C ALA A 105 -0.85 1.72 6.21
N MET A 106 -1.68 2.61 5.66
CA MET A 106 -1.31 4.01 5.48
C MET A 106 -1.05 4.68 6.83
N GLN A 107 -1.89 4.44 7.86
CA GLN A 107 -1.63 4.98 9.19
C GLN A 107 -0.24 4.61 9.70
N GLY A 108 0.18 3.35 9.55
CA GLY A 108 1.51 2.92 9.98
C GLY A 108 2.65 3.60 9.21
N ILE A 109 2.49 3.86 7.91
CA ILE A 109 3.49 4.59 7.11
C ILE A 109 3.56 6.05 7.54
N LEU A 110 2.41 6.69 7.83
CA LEU A 110 2.37 8.06 8.34
C LEU A 110 3.03 8.17 9.73
N ASP A 111 2.79 7.20 10.61
CA ASP A 111 3.43 7.11 11.92
C ASP A 111 4.95 6.93 11.80
N GLU A 112 5.41 6.20 10.77
CA GLU A 112 6.84 6.09 10.46
C GLU A 112 7.43 7.44 10.03
N GLY A 113 6.76 8.19 9.14
CA GLY A 113 7.20 9.53 8.75
C GLY A 113 7.26 10.51 9.93
N ASP A 114 6.32 10.40 10.87
CA ASP A 114 6.33 11.17 12.10
C ASP A 114 7.51 10.80 13.00
N SER A 115 7.84 9.52 13.08
CA SER A 115 8.98 9.00 13.85
C SER A 115 10.29 9.52 13.25
N VAL A 116 10.44 9.50 11.92
CA VAL A 116 11.61 10.07 11.23
C VAL A 116 11.86 11.52 11.62
N ILE A 117 10.82 12.37 11.68
CA ILE A 117 10.98 13.77 12.09
C ILE A 117 11.47 13.89 13.55
N GLN A 118 11.02 12.99 14.43
CA GLN A 118 11.37 12.99 15.85
C GLN A 118 12.77 12.41 16.11
N GLU A 119 13.20 11.45 15.30
CA GLU A 119 14.46 10.70 15.47
C GLU A 119 15.66 11.35 14.75
N THR A 120 15.42 12.38 13.93
CA THR A 120 16.46 13.08 13.18
C THR A 120 16.48 14.57 13.50
N GLU A 121 17.66 15.20 13.51
CA GLU A 121 17.77 16.66 13.59
C GLU A 121 17.41 17.33 12.27
N ALA A 122 16.93 18.58 12.31
CA ALA A 122 16.61 19.33 11.10
C ALA A 122 17.89 19.54 10.27
N GLY A 123 17.88 19.09 9.02
CA GLY A 123 19.06 19.09 8.15
C GLY A 123 18.96 18.03 7.07
N THR A 124 20.09 17.69 6.46
CA THR A 124 20.08 16.81 5.28
C THR A 124 19.78 15.36 5.64
N VAL A 125 20.14 14.91 6.84
CA VAL A 125 19.72 13.60 7.37
C VAL A 125 18.20 13.48 7.50
N ARG A 126 17.53 14.50 8.07
CA ARG A 126 16.06 14.49 8.16
C ARG A 126 15.41 14.52 6.79
N ASP A 127 15.92 15.33 5.87
CA ASP A 127 15.38 15.38 4.51
C ASP A 127 15.49 14.03 3.79
N ALA A 128 16.58 13.27 4.02
CA ALA A 128 16.72 11.92 3.48
C ALA A 128 15.69 10.96 4.08
N GLY A 129 15.45 11.08 5.39
CA GLY A 129 14.38 10.35 6.07
C GLY A 129 12.98 10.70 5.53
N ILE A 130 12.70 11.99 5.31
CA ILE A 130 11.42 12.45 4.75
C ILE A 130 11.22 11.85 3.35
N ILE A 131 12.25 11.88 2.49
CA ILE A 131 12.18 11.24 1.17
C ILE A 131 11.87 9.75 1.31
N ALA A 132 12.59 9.04 2.18
CA ALA A 132 12.38 7.60 2.37
C ALA A 132 10.94 7.29 2.86
N ALA A 133 10.40 8.08 3.78
CA ALA A 133 9.02 7.94 4.25
C ALA A 133 8.00 8.25 3.13
N SER A 134 8.21 9.33 2.37
CA SER A 134 7.37 9.69 1.23
C SER A 134 7.37 8.60 0.16
N GLN A 135 8.51 8.03 -0.21
CA GLN A 135 8.55 6.93 -1.19
C GLN A 135 7.76 5.70 -0.72
N LYS A 136 7.75 5.39 0.59
CA LYS A 136 6.92 4.30 1.13
C LYS A 136 5.42 4.57 0.95
N VAL A 137 5.00 5.82 1.09
CA VAL A 137 3.63 6.26 0.77
C VAL A 137 3.35 6.00 -0.72
N GLU A 138 4.19 6.54 -1.62
CA GLU A 138 4.00 6.37 -3.07
C GLU A 138 3.93 4.90 -3.48
N HIS A 139 4.82 4.06 -2.96
CA HIS A 139 4.84 2.63 -3.28
C HIS A 139 3.56 1.91 -2.82
N TYR A 140 3.01 2.28 -1.67
CA TYR A 140 1.71 1.76 -1.21
C TYR A 140 0.59 2.19 -2.16
N GLU A 141 0.58 3.45 -2.58
CA GLU A 141 -0.45 4.00 -3.48
C GLU A 141 -0.35 3.42 -4.88
N ILE A 142 0.86 3.30 -5.46
CA ILE A 142 1.11 2.65 -6.75
C ILE A 142 0.59 1.20 -6.75
N ALA A 143 0.87 0.44 -5.69
CA ALA A 143 0.38 -0.93 -5.56
C ALA A 143 -1.15 -0.99 -5.45
N THR A 144 -1.73 -0.05 -4.70
CA THR A 144 -3.18 0.02 -4.45
C THR A 144 -3.94 0.44 -5.70
N TYR A 145 -3.55 1.54 -6.35
CA TYR A 145 -4.16 2.02 -7.59
C TYR A 145 -3.97 1.05 -8.75
N GLY A 146 -2.81 0.38 -8.86
CA GLY A 146 -2.60 -0.68 -9.83
C GLY A 146 -3.59 -1.84 -9.65
N THR A 147 -3.84 -2.24 -8.41
CA THR A 147 -4.81 -3.28 -8.06
C THR A 147 -6.25 -2.85 -8.35
N LEU A 148 -6.62 -1.64 -7.94
CA LEU A 148 -7.96 -1.08 -8.18
C LEU A 148 -8.25 -0.94 -9.68
N ALA A 149 -7.28 -0.49 -10.48
CA ALA A 149 -7.43 -0.43 -11.93
C ALA A 149 -7.65 -1.83 -12.53
N ALA A 150 -6.94 -2.85 -12.06
CA ALA A 150 -7.16 -4.23 -12.49
C ALA A 150 -8.59 -4.71 -12.16
N TYR A 151 -9.10 -4.38 -10.96
CA TYR A 151 -10.48 -4.72 -10.57
C TYR A 151 -11.50 -4.00 -11.44
N ALA A 152 -11.37 -2.68 -11.62
CA ALA A 152 -12.25 -1.87 -12.45
C ALA A 152 -12.32 -2.42 -13.89
N LYS A 153 -11.18 -2.85 -14.45
CA LYS A 153 -11.12 -3.46 -15.78
C LYS A 153 -11.91 -4.77 -15.87
N ILE A 154 -11.80 -5.65 -14.88
CA ILE A 154 -12.52 -6.94 -14.85
C ILE A 154 -14.02 -6.72 -14.65
N LEU A 155 -14.39 -5.74 -13.82
CA LEU A 155 -15.78 -5.37 -13.55
C LEU A 155 -16.42 -4.53 -14.67
N GLN A 156 -15.64 -4.14 -15.68
CA GLN A 156 -16.06 -3.28 -16.80
C GLN A 156 -16.46 -1.86 -16.38
N GLU A 157 -15.96 -1.40 -15.23
CA GLU A 157 -16.15 -0.05 -14.69
C GLU A 157 -15.22 0.95 -15.40
N SER A 158 -15.54 1.24 -16.66
CA SER A 158 -14.64 1.95 -17.59
C SER A 158 -14.28 3.37 -17.14
N GLU A 159 -15.23 4.09 -16.52
CA GLU A 159 -14.99 5.44 -16.02
C GLU A 159 -14.07 5.40 -14.78
N ALA A 160 -14.35 4.52 -13.82
CA ALA A 160 -13.49 4.34 -12.66
C ALA A 160 -12.08 3.90 -13.08
N LEU A 161 -11.96 2.97 -14.04
CA LEU A 161 -10.67 2.53 -14.57
C LEU A 161 -9.82 3.70 -15.08
N LYS A 162 -10.42 4.61 -15.87
CA LYS A 162 -9.72 5.78 -16.41
C LYS A 162 -9.20 6.68 -15.29
N ILE A 163 -10.05 6.97 -14.30
CA ILE A 163 -9.70 7.82 -13.16
C ILE A 163 -8.57 7.21 -12.33
N LEU A 164 -8.65 5.91 -12.05
CA LEU A 164 -7.64 5.17 -11.28
C LEU A 164 -6.29 5.12 -11.99
N LEU A 165 -6.29 4.93 -13.32
CA LEU A 165 -5.05 4.96 -14.12
C LEU A 165 -4.41 6.34 -14.19
N GLN A 166 -5.22 7.40 -14.21
CA GLN A 166 -4.70 8.77 -14.17
C GLN A 166 -3.97 9.04 -12.85
N THR A 167 -4.57 8.64 -11.73
CA THR A 167 -3.98 8.81 -10.40
C THR A 167 -2.71 7.96 -10.24
N LEU A 168 -2.75 6.70 -10.67
CA LEU A 168 -1.58 5.81 -10.70
C LEU A 168 -0.37 6.42 -11.43
N GLU A 169 -0.59 7.16 -12.50
CA GLU A 169 0.47 7.81 -13.28
C GLU A 169 1.05 9.03 -12.57
N GLU A 170 0.26 9.74 -11.77
CA GLU A 170 0.74 10.84 -10.93
C GLU A 170 1.63 10.32 -9.80
N GLU A 171 1.24 9.24 -9.11
CA GLU A 171 2.06 8.70 -8.01
C GLU A 171 3.41 8.16 -8.51
N LYS A 172 3.41 7.51 -9.68
CA LYS A 172 4.66 7.07 -10.31
C LYS A 172 5.60 8.24 -10.59
N LYS A 173 5.06 9.36 -11.08
CA LYS A 173 5.86 10.57 -11.34
C LYS A 173 6.35 11.21 -10.05
N CYS A 174 5.54 11.16 -8.99
CA CYS A 174 5.96 11.62 -7.66
C CYS A 174 7.14 10.79 -7.14
N ASP A 175 7.04 9.46 -7.17
CA ASP A 175 8.12 8.56 -6.76
C ASP A 175 9.40 8.72 -7.60
N GLU A 176 9.27 8.87 -8.92
CA GLU A 176 10.40 9.15 -9.81
C GLU A 176 11.10 10.47 -9.42
N LEU A 177 10.33 11.52 -9.11
CA LEU A 177 10.86 12.79 -8.64
C LEU A 177 11.58 12.66 -7.29
N LEU A 178 10.99 11.92 -6.34
CA LEU A 178 11.60 11.67 -5.04
C LEU A 178 12.90 10.87 -5.17
N THR A 179 12.93 9.87 -6.05
CA THR A 179 14.15 9.10 -6.39
C THR A 179 15.25 10.02 -6.92
N GLN A 180 14.91 10.93 -7.84
CA GLN A 180 15.88 11.90 -8.36
C GLN A 180 16.41 12.81 -7.25
N LEU A 181 15.57 13.25 -6.32
CA LEU A 181 15.99 14.09 -5.19
C LEU A 181 16.92 13.34 -4.22
N ALA A 182 16.66 12.04 -3.99
CA ALA A 182 17.51 11.17 -3.18
C ALA A 182 18.93 11.07 -3.79
N ASP A 183 19.00 10.80 -5.09
CA ASP A 183 20.25 10.56 -5.83
C ASP A 183 21.06 11.83 -6.08
N THR A 184 20.40 12.94 -6.42
CA THR A 184 21.11 14.06 -7.06
C THR A 184 21.96 14.90 -6.12
N ASN A 185 21.85 14.77 -4.80
CA ASN A 185 22.76 15.44 -3.84
C ASN A 185 22.42 15.15 -2.38
N LEU A 186 21.19 14.71 -2.07
CA LEU A 186 20.70 14.76 -0.70
C LEU A 186 21.31 13.65 0.16
N ASN A 187 21.25 12.39 -0.30
CA ASN A 187 21.89 11.28 0.41
C ASN A 187 23.41 11.46 0.51
N SER A 188 24.05 12.02 -0.53
CA SER A 188 25.47 12.34 -0.52
C SER A 188 25.85 13.45 0.46
N LYS A 189 24.94 14.39 0.75
CA LYS A 189 25.12 15.43 1.77
C LYS A 189 24.88 14.86 3.17
N ALA A 190 23.81 14.09 3.35
CA ALA A 190 23.49 13.42 4.60
C ALA A 190 24.64 12.52 5.08
N ALA A 191 25.28 11.79 4.15
CA ALA A 191 26.44 10.94 4.46
C ALA A 191 27.69 11.72 4.92
N LYS A 192 27.75 13.04 4.72
CA LYS A 192 28.89 13.92 5.10
C LYS A 192 28.59 14.80 6.31
N GLU A 193 27.35 14.78 6.80
CA GLU A 193 26.91 15.52 7.99
C GLU A 193 27.55 14.85 9.24
N LYS A 194 28.08 15.66 10.16
CA LYS A 194 28.84 15.21 11.34
C LYS A 194 28.13 15.57 12.63
#